data_AF-A0A7S1M2V6-F1
#
_entry.id   AF-A0A7S1M2V6-F1
#
_cell.length_a   1.000
_cell.length_b   1.000
_cell.length_c   1.000
_cell.angle_alpha   90.00
_cell.angle_beta   90.00
_cell.angle_gamma   90.00
#
_symmetry.space_group_name_H-M   'P 1'
#
loop_
_entity.id
_entity.type
_entity.pdbx_description
1 polymer ?
#
loop_
_entity_poly.entity_id
_entity_poly.type
_entity_poly.pdbx_seq_one_letter_code
_entity_poly.pdbx_strand_id
1 'polypeptide(L)'
;SGEIDYQKLVRDFGSTIISLELLARMERLTVGRGRVSALHPWLRRSIFYSHRDMDRICTCVEQGKPFYLYTGRGPSSLAMHLGHLIPFMMTKWLQDAFDVPLVIQMTEDEKFLWK
;
A
#
# COMPACT_ATOMS: atom_id res chain seq x y z
N SER A 1 2.52 -8.85 -26.90
CA SER A 1 3.07 -8.11 -25.74
C SER A 1 1.93 -7.88 -24.76
N GLY A 2 2.15 -8.19 -23.47
CA GLY A 2 1.14 -8.07 -22.41
C GLY A 2 1.21 -6.74 -21.67
N GLU A 3 1.25 -5.63 -22.40
CA GLU A 3 1.21 -4.30 -21.76
C GLU A 3 -0.14 -4.12 -21.07
N ILE A 4 -0.09 -3.84 -19.77
CA ILE A 4 -1.26 -3.58 -18.95
C ILE A 4 -1.56 -2.09 -19.04
N ASP A 5 -2.76 -1.74 -19.52
CA ASP A 5 -3.26 -0.36 -19.45
C ASP A 5 -3.74 -0.06 -18.02
N TYR A 6 -2.83 0.47 -17.20
CA TYR A 6 -3.13 0.85 -15.83
C TYR A 6 -4.16 1.99 -15.73
N GLN A 7 -4.28 2.85 -16.75
CA GLN A 7 -5.30 3.91 -16.77
C GLN A 7 -6.70 3.32 -16.98
N LYS A 8 -6.81 2.30 -17.84
CA LYS A 8 -8.05 1.53 -17.96
C LYS A 8 -8.43 0.88 -16.63
N LEU A 9 -7.48 0.23 -15.94
CA LEU A 9 -7.77 -0.36 -14.63
C LEU A 9 -8.24 0.67 -13.60
N VAL A 10 -7.62 1.85 -13.54
CA VAL A 10 -8.08 2.92 -12.64
C VAL A 10 -9.52 3.32 -12.92
N ARG A 11 -9.91 3.45 -14.19
CA ARG A 11 -11.31 3.75 -14.57
C ARG A 11 -12.26 2.62 -14.22
N ASP A 12 -11.93 1.39 -14.62
CA ASP A 12 -12.80 0.22 -14.48
C ASP A 12 -13.06 -0.11 -13.01
N PHE A 13 -12.03 0.04 -12.16
CA PHE A 13 -12.20 -0.15 -10.72
C PHE A 13 -12.71 1.11 -10.03
N GLY A 14 -12.58 2.30 -10.61
CA GLY A 14 -12.98 3.58 -10.02
C GLY A 14 -12.04 4.06 -8.91
N SER A 15 -10.74 3.77 -9.02
CA SER A 15 -9.71 4.29 -8.10
C SER A 15 -9.16 5.64 -8.58
N THR A 16 -8.23 6.21 -7.82
CA THR A 16 -7.57 7.48 -8.18
C THR A 16 -6.08 7.24 -8.39
N ILE A 17 -5.48 7.89 -9.39
CA ILE A 17 -4.02 7.88 -9.57
C ILE A 17 -3.36 8.64 -8.43
N ILE A 18 -2.26 8.10 -7.90
CA ILE A 18 -1.43 8.81 -6.93
C ILE A 18 -0.75 9.98 -7.65
N SER A 19 -1.22 11.20 -7.38
CA SER A 19 -0.69 12.40 -8.01
C SER A 19 0.67 12.79 -7.43
N LEU A 20 1.42 13.62 -8.17
CA LEU A 20 2.67 14.20 -7.65
C LEU A 20 2.44 15.05 -6.40
N GLU A 21 1.27 15.71 -6.31
CA GLU A 21 0.87 16.48 -5.13
C GLU A 21 0.66 15.57 -3.92
N LEU A 22 -0.04 14.44 -4.09
CA LEU A 22 -0.23 13.47 -3.03
C LEU A 22 1.10 12.83 -2.59
N LEU A 23 2.00 12.52 -3.54
CA LEU A 23 3.35 12.02 -3.22
C LEU A 23 4.13 13.04 -2.37
N ALA A 24 4.13 14.31 -2.77
CA ALA A 24 4.78 15.39 -2.03
C ALA A 24 4.16 15.58 -0.63
N ARG A 25 2.83 15.41 -0.51
CA ARG A 25 2.14 15.43 0.79
C ARG A 25 2.56 14.26 1.66
N MET A 26 2.57 13.04 1.13
CA MET A 26 3.05 11.85 1.85
C MET A 26 4.49 12.02 2.31
N GLU A 27 5.38 12.53 1.45
CA GLU A 27 6.78 12.80 1.78
C GLU A 27 6.91 13.75 2.97
N ARG A 28 6.23 14.90 2.94
CA ARG A 28 6.24 15.89 4.03
C ARG A 28 5.75 15.33 5.38
N LEU A 29 4.81 14.38 5.34
CA LEU A 29 4.22 13.78 6.53
C LEU A 29 5.05 12.62 7.10
N THR A 30 5.90 11.98 6.29
CA THR A 30 6.56 10.72 6.67
C THR A 30 8.08 10.81 6.69
N VAL A 31 8.70 11.43 5.68
CA VAL A 31 10.15 11.47 5.54
C VAL A 31 10.73 12.48 6.52
N GLY A 32 11.66 12.03 7.36
CA GLY A 32 12.26 12.86 8.42
C GLY A 32 11.33 13.17 9.60
N ARG A 33 10.07 12.71 9.57
CA ARG A 33 9.11 12.79 10.69
C ARG A 33 8.81 11.42 11.30
N GLY A 34 8.72 10.38 10.46
CA GLY A 34 8.60 8.97 10.86
C GLY A 34 9.97 8.28 10.93
N ARG A 35 10.00 6.95 10.78
CA ARG A 35 11.23 6.14 10.83
C ARG A 35 11.88 5.90 9.46
N VAL A 36 11.52 6.71 8.46
CA VAL A 36 11.98 6.59 7.07
C VAL A 36 12.72 7.85 6.62
N SER A 37 13.80 7.66 5.87
CA SER A 37 14.66 8.75 5.37
C SER A 37 14.38 9.16 3.93
N ALA A 38 13.52 8.44 3.21
CA ALA A 38 13.11 8.77 1.84
C ALA A 38 11.79 8.08 1.46
N LEU A 39 11.11 8.63 0.44
CA LEU A 39 9.97 7.96 -0.20
C LEU A 39 10.39 6.61 -0.80
N HIS A 40 9.52 5.61 -0.61
CA HIS A 40 9.74 4.28 -1.15
C HIS A 40 9.94 4.33 -2.67
N PRO A 41 10.93 3.62 -3.25
CA PRO A 41 11.15 3.61 -4.69
C PRO A 41 9.91 3.21 -5.51
N TRP A 42 9.04 2.38 -4.94
CA TRP A 42 7.81 1.93 -5.62
C TRP A 42 6.72 2.99 -5.73
N LEU A 43 6.74 4.00 -4.85
CA LEU A 43 5.91 5.19 -5.02
C LEU A 43 6.50 6.09 -6.11
N ARG A 44 7.81 6.35 -6.05
CA ARG A 44 8.51 7.20 -7.04
C ARG A 44 8.52 6.64 -8.46
N ARG A 45 8.51 5.31 -8.60
CA ARG A 45 8.51 4.61 -9.89
C ARG A 45 7.13 4.16 -10.34
N SER A 46 6.06 4.60 -9.67
CA SER A 46 4.67 4.24 -10.00
C SER A 46 4.40 2.72 -10.06
N ILE A 47 5.05 1.95 -9.19
CA ILE A 47 4.71 0.53 -8.99
C ILE A 47 3.45 0.43 -8.11
N PHE A 48 3.38 1.23 -7.05
CA PHE A 48 2.12 1.61 -6.40
C PHE A 48 1.66 2.91 -7.06
N TYR A 49 0.63 2.83 -7.91
CA TYR A 49 0.22 3.92 -8.81
C TYR A 49 -1.18 4.46 -8.55
N SER A 50 -2.03 3.72 -7.82
CA SER A 50 -3.40 4.14 -7.53
C SER A 50 -3.75 3.95 -6.05
N HIS A 51 -4.78 4.67 -5.60
CA HIS A 51 -5.28 4.66 -4.24
C HIS A 51 -6.79 4.86 -4.18
N ARG A 52 -7.36 4.68 -3.00
CA ARG A 52 -8.66 5.22 -2.58
C ARG A 52 -8.46 5.89 -1.23
N ASP A 53 -8.97 7.11 -1.08
CA ASP A 53 -9.01 7.82 0.20
C ASP A 53 -7.65 8.03 0.93
N MET A 54 -6.51 7.87 0.25
CA MET A 54 -5.20 8.16 0.84
C MET A 54 -5.08 9.60 1.35
N ASP A 55 -5.74 10.56 0.69
CA ASP A 55 -5.86 11.94 1.19
C ASP A 55 -6.50 12.04 2.58
N ARG A 56 -7.45 11.14 2.90
CA ARG A 56 -8.07 11.08 4.21
C ARG A 56 -7.10 10.55 5.24
N ILE A 57 -6.26 9.57 4.90
CA ILE A 57 -5.18 9.09 5.77
C ILE A 57 -4.17 10.21 6.03
N CYS A 58 -3.72 10.93 5.00
CA CYS A 58 -2.86 12.10 5.18
C CYS A 58 -3.50 13.16 6.11
N THR A 59 -4.81 13.40 5.93
CA THR A 59 -5.57 14.32 6.80
C THR A 59 -5.67 13.80 8.24
N CYS A 60 -5.86 12.50 8.45
CA CYS A 60 -5.85 11.90 9.78
C CYS A 60 -4.49 12.09 10.47
N VAL A 61 -3.39 11.89 9.74
CA VAL A 61 -2.03 12.11 10.24
C VAL A 61 -1.82 13.57 10.65
N GLU A 62 -2.22 14.52 9.80
CA GLU A 62 -2.15 15.96 10.09
C GLU A 62 -2.97 16.36 11.33
N GLN A 63 -4.09 15.67 11.57
CA GLN A 63 -4.98 15.90 12.71
C GLN A 63 -4.58 15.09 13.97
N GLY A 64 -3.51 14.29 13.91
CA GLY A 64 -3.10 13.41 15.02
C GLY A 64 -4.12 12.31 15.33
N LYS A 65 -4.98 11.94 14.36
CA LYS A 65 -5.97 10.88 14.52
C LYS A 65 -5.34 9.51 14.27
N PRO A 66 -5.60 8.51 15.14
CA PRO A 66 -5.04 7.18 14.97
C PRO A 66 -5.68 6.46 13.78
N PHE A 67 -4.90 5.61 13.14
CA PHE A 67 -5.33 4.62 12.16
C PHE A 67 -4.40 3.40 12.24
N TYR A 68 -4.71 2.35 11.48
CA TYR A 68 -3.89 1.15 11.43
C TYR A 68 -3.80 0.64 9.99
N LEU A 69 -2.80 -0.21 9.73
CA LEU A 69 -2.61 -0.89 8.45
C LEU A 69 -3.26 -2.27 8.48
N TYR A 70 -3.78 -2.67 7.33
CA TYR A 70 -4.34 -3.99 7.11
C TYR A 70 -3.85 -4.55 5.78
N THR A 71 -3.37 -5.79 5.80
CA THR A 71 -3.07 -6.57 4.58
C THR A 71 -3.33 -8.04 4.87
N GLY A 72 -3.21 -8.90 3.87
CA GLY A 72 -3.45 -10.31 4.06
C GLY A 72 -2.79 -11.21 3.03
N ARG A 73 -2.82 -12.50 3.32
CA ARG A 73 -2.31 -13.56 2.45
C ARG A 73 -3.16 -14.82 2.61
N GLY A 74 -3.74 -15.28 1.51
CA GLY A 74 -4.26 -16.64 1.41
C GLY A 74 -3.12 -17.66 1.37
N PRO A 75 -2.98 -18.54 2.37
CA PRO A 75 -1.92 -19.55 2.39
C PRO A 75 -2.15 -20.59 1.29
N SER A 76 -1.28 -20.65 0.29
CA SER A 76 -1.30 -21.68 -0.77
C SER A 76 -0.35 -22.84 -0.44
N SER A 77 -0.67 -24.05 -0.90
CA SER A 77 -0.03 -25.29 -0.46
C SER A 77 1.45 -25.48 -0.79
N LEU A 78 2.09 -24.71 -1.70
CA LEU A 78 3.44 -25.08 -2.17
C LEU A 78 4.53 -24.01 -2.31
N ALA A 79 4.28 -22.68 -2.39
CA ALA A 79 5.36 -21.68 -2.27
C ALA A 79 4.89 -20.23 -2.27
N MET A 80 5.65 -19.37 -1.59
CA MET A 80 5.72 -17.95 -1.91
C MET A 80 6.82 -17.70 -2.96
N HIS A 81 6.53 -16.93 -4.00
CA HIS A 81 7.53 -16.36 -4.91
C HIS A 81 7.84 -14.87 -4.59
N LEU A 82 8.89 -14.32 -5.21
CA LEU A 82 9.35 -12.93 -5.01
C LEU A 82 8.25 -11.87 -5.20
N GLY A 83 7.31 -12.09 -6.13
CA GLY A 83 6.17 -11.17 -6.31
C GLY A 83 5.32 -10.94 -5.05
N HIS A 84 5.26 -11.91 -4.11
CA HIS A 84 4.55 -11.72 -2.85
C HIS A 84 5.23 -10.72 -1.91
N LEU A 85 6.52 -10.42 -2.11
CA LEU A 85 7.21 -9.43 -1.30
C LEU A 85 6.70 -8.01 -1.55
N ILE A 86 6.14 -7.74 -2.73
CA ILE A 86 5.70 -6.39 -3.12
C ILE A 86 4.68 -5.79 -2.12
N PRO A 87 3.55 -6.44 -1.79
CA PRO A 87 2.64 -5.88 -0.78
C PRO A 87 3.28 -5.78 0.61
N PHE A 88 4.06 -6.78 1.05
CA PHE A 88 4.61 -6.81 2.41
C PHE A 88 5.72 -5.77 2.63
N MET A 89 6.63 -5.58 1.68
CA MET A 89 7.67 -4.57 1.78
C MET A 89 7.08 -3.15 1.75
N MET A 90 6.04 -2.92 0.94
CA MET A 90 5.36 -1.62 0.93
C MET A 90 4.63 -1.38 2.25
N THR A 91 3.96 -2.40 2.78
CA THR A 91 3.28 -2.34 4.07
C THR A 91 4.26 -2.09 5.21
N LYS A 92 5.43 -2.74 5.19
CA LYS A 92 6.51 -2.47 6.14
C LYS A 92 6.98 -1.03 6.05
N TRP A 93 7.24 -0.51 4.85
CA TRP A 93 7.63 0.89 4.69
C TRP A 93 6.54 1.84 5.22
N LEU A 94 5.26 1.58 4.95
CA LEU A 94 4.14 2.36 5.48
C LEU A 94 4.08 2.31 7.00
N GLN A 95 4.32 1.14 7.60
CA GLN A 95 4.36 0.97 9.04
C GLN A 95 5.48 1.80 9.66
N ASP A 96 6.69 1.74 9.11
CA ASP A 96 7.83 2.54 9.57
C ASP A 96 7.63 4.04 9.32
N ALA A 97 6.98 4.40 8.21
CA ALA A 97 6.72 5.78 7.78
C ALA A 97 5.70 6.50 8.67
N PHE A 98 4.64 5.81 9.08
CA PHE A 98 3.54 6.38 9.86
C PHE A 98 3.55 5.99 11.34
N ASP A 99 4.40 5.03 11.74
CA ASP A 99 4.48 4.48 13.09
C ASP A 99 3.12 4.00 13.64
N VAL A 100 2.45 3.14 12.87
CA VAL A 100 1.10 2.65 13.16
C VAL A 100 1.04 1.13 13.37
N PRO A 101 0.03 0.62 14.11
CA PRO A 101 -0.22 -0.81 14.21
C PRO A 101 -0.53 -1.44 12.83
N LEU A 102 -0.19 -2.71 12.67
CA LEU A 102 -0.45 -3.51 11.48
C LEU A 102 -1.12 -4.83 11.86
N VAL A 103 -2.19 -5.17 11.13
CA VAL A 103 -2.83 -6.48 11.19
C VAL A 103 -2.62 -7.20 9.85
N ILE A 104 -2.16 -8.46 9.92
CA ILE A 104 -1.99 -9.32 8.73
C ILE A 104 -2.95 -10.50 8.86
N GLN A 105 -3.91 -10.61 7.95
CA GLN A 105 -4.82 -11.75 7.91
C GLN A 105 -4.21 -12.92 7.13
N MET A 106 -4.27 -14.12 7.70
CA MET A 106 -3.98 -15.37 6.99
C MET A 106 -5.31 -16.06 6.67
N THR A 107 -5.76 -16.02 5.41
CA THR A 107 -7.11 -16.48 5.00
C THR A 107 -7.14 -17.99 4.70
N GLU A 108 -6.89 -18.81 5.72
CA GLU A 108 -6.95 -20.28 5.59
C GLU A 108 -8.37 -20.78 5.26
N ASP A 109 -9.38 -20.12 5.82
CA ASP A 109 -10.81 -20.36 5.55
C ASP A 109 -11.19 -20.14 4.09
N GLU A 110 -10.72 -19.05 3.46
CA GLU A 110 -10.91 -18.79 2.03
C GLU A 110 -10.35 -19.93 1.18
N LYS A 111 -9.17 -20.45 1.52
CA LYS A 111 -8.50 -21.55 0.81
C LYS A 111 -9.15 -22.91 1.05
N PHE A 112 -9.80 -23.08 2.20
CA PHE A 112 -10.62 -24.24 2.47
C PHE A 112 -11.90 -24.25 1.62
N LEU A 113 -12.57 -23.10 1.51
CA LEU A 113 -13.83 -22.96 0.76
C LEU A 113 -13.62 -22.92 -0.76
N TRP A 114 -12.49 -22.38 -1.23
CA TRP A 114 -12.17 -22.24 -2.64
C TRP A 114 -10.81 -22.89 -2.95
N LYS A 115 -10.85 -24.09 -3.53
CA LYS A 115 -9.70 -24.76 -4.15
C LYS A 115 -9.67 -24.53 -5.65
#